data_AF-A0A5C3NP90-F1
#
_entry.id   AF-A0A5C3NP90-F1
#
_cell.length_a   1.000
_cell.length_b   1.000
_cell.length_c   1.000
_cell.angle_alpha   90.00
_cell.angle_beta   90.00
_cell.angle_gamma   90.00
#
_symmetry.space_group_name_H-M   'P 1'
#
loop_
_entity.id
_entity.type
_entity.pdbx_description
1 polymer ?
#
loop_
_entity_poly.entity_id
_entity_poly.type
_entity_poly.pdbx_seq_one_letter_code
_entity_poly.pdbx_strand_id
1 'polypeptide(L)'
;MSGASKSTLLWMLAPSSKRLVSLTLVISPESDLQQFYDFLSLDLCALEELSLATPPLTFSNFAGAVLVLPLHLEYRQLPSSALPRLHTLRVTGFLFGPWLARPTLKHLHLVGADATARISDRVRTCGLLLGGLQGCPNLETLEVDNTIPVWTMSYEMPVVDAWPHSHALQKLRSCTVHDEPEWASKFVKYLHSAPLPASATLDMTLVLPRSRTPSGGAGVCLPHKPPDGMEFLFFTEHLCALAFRRRGDTAPIHMELDTALRVYAGDRKRLELKFTPELLAQSRKRYGLTFPETLVTQIMANAQLARTFDDQTLRPEIAELVVDLGDRLTDTLWWQLFFRFFGHARRLEVRARDALSLFQFLSGKPKDLSADQRLSFLVAARSLPSEEFVEVFTLVGVDLRTQGSDEGEIARMVVDAFVRRQAEGLAVPREVTLRYRGARRPAFEERVSSGLDGVVRCVVVGSS
;
A
#
# COMPACT_ATOMS: atom_id res chain seq x y z
N MET A 1 -32.82 -12.53 38.85
CA MET A 1 -33.29 -13.23 37.63
C MET A 1 -32.06 -13.55 36.80
N SER A 2 -31.61 -14.81 36.80
CA SER A 2 -30.50 -15.25 35.95
C SER A 2 -31.01 -15.38 34.51
N GLY A 3 -30.52 -14.54 33.60
CA GLY A 3 -30.81 -14.71 32.17
C GLY A 3 -30.39 -16.11 31.70
N ALA A 4 -31.08 -16.65 30.70
CA ALA A 4 -30.67 -17.89 30.05
C ALA A 4 -29.19 -17.81 29.63
N SER A 5 -28.40 -18.85 29.90
CA SER A 5 -27.00 -18.85 29.47
C SER A 5 -26.92 -18.76 27.94
N LYS A 6 -25.87 -18.11 27.41
CA LYS A 6 -25.68 -17.95 25.95
C LYS A 6 -25.73 -19.29 25.21
N SER A 7 -25.22 -20.34 25.85
CA SER A 7 -25.33 -21.74 25.45
C SER A 7 -26.78 -22.20 25.22
N THR A 8 -27.69 -21.89 26.16
CA THR A 8 -29.13 -22.19 26.02
C THR A 8 -29.74 -21.43 24.86
N LEU A 9 -29.34 -20.18 24.61
CA LEU A 9 -29.85 -19.37 23.50
C LEU A 9 -29.43 -19.93 22.13
N LEU A 10 -28.18 -20.37 21.97
CA LEU A 10 -27.71 -21.01 20.72
C LEU A 10 -28.48 -22.31 20.43
N TRP A 11 -28.65 -23.17 21.43
CA TRP A 11 -29.39 -24.42 21.26
C TRP A 11 -30.90 -24.22 21.08
N MET A 12 -31.48 -23.11 21.56
CA MET A 12 -32.86 -22.73 21.23
C MET A 12 -33.04 -22.34 19.75
N LEU A 13 -31.97 -21.99 19.04
CA LEU A 13 -32.03 -21.73 17.58
C LEU A 13 -31.93 -23.02 16.75
N ALA A 14 -31.46 -24.13 17.33
CA ALA A 14 -31.28 -25.40 16.63
C ALA A 14 -32.58 -25.92 15.94
N PRO A 15 -33.78 -25.82 16.52
CA PRO A 15 -35.02 -26.23 15.84
C PRO A 15 -35.35 -25.40 14.59
N SER A 16 -34.85 -24.16 14.52
CA SER A 16 -35.04 -23.24 13.39
C SER A 16 -33.83 -23.18 12.46
N SER A 17 -32.81 -24.03 12.66
CA SER A 17 -31.53 -23.99 11.94
C SER A 17 -31.70 -23.98 10.42
N LYS A 18 -32.68 -24.74 9.91
CA LYS A 18 -32.97 -24.87 8.48
C LYS A 18 -33.56 -23.62 7.83
N ARG A 19 -34.02 -22.65 8.62
CA ARG A 19 -34.63 -21.38 8.14
C ARG A 19 -33.75 -20.17 8.41
N LEU A 20 -32.64 -20.36 9.12
CA LEU A 20 -31.74 -19.28 9.50
C LEU A 20 -30.95 -18.82 8.27
N VAL A 21 -31.21 -17.60 7.79
CA VAL A 21 -30.55 -17.03 6.59
C VAL A 21 -29.35 -16.16 6.96
N SER A 22 -29.43 -15.47 8.09
CA SER A 22 -28.38 -14.59 8.60
C SER A 22 -28.26 -14.75 10.11
N LEU A 23 -27.03 -14.77 10.62
CA LEU A 23 -26.73 -14.95 12.04
C LEU A 23 -25.62 -13.99 12.47
N THR A 24 -25.93 -13.16 13.47
CA THR A 24 -24.94 -12.28 14.11
C THR A 24 -24.80 -12.65 15.57
N LEU A 25 -23.57 -12.91 16.02
CA LEU A 25 -23.28 -13.33 17.37
C LEU A 25 -22.08 -12.59 17.96
N VAL A 26 -22.17 -12.33 19.26
CA VAL A 26 -21.08 -11.79 20.07
C VAL A 26 -20.61 -12.85 21.06
N ILE A 27 -19.47 -13.47 20.75
CA ILE A 27 -18.92 -14.63 21.45
C ILE A 27 -17.83 -14.16 22.41
N SER A 28 -17.90 -14.61 23.67
CA SER A 28 -16.80 -14.36 24.61
C SER A 28 -15.65 -15.32 24.30
N PRO A 29 -14.39 -14.88 24.26
CA PRO A 29 -13.26 -15.76 23.94
C PRO A 29 -12.97 -16.80 25.04
N GLU A 30 -13.45 -16.58 26.28
CA GLU A 30 -13.12 -17.40 27.45
C GLU A 30 -14.08 -18.60 27.67
N SER A 31 -15.25 -18.62 27.05
CA SER A 31 -16.22 -19.72 27.17
C SER A 31 -17.16 -19.72 25.97
N ASP A 32 -17.48 -20.92 25.45
CA ASP A 32 -18.49 -21.22 24.41
C ASP A 32 -18.01 -21.48 22.97
N LEU A 33 -16.70 -21.47 22.66
CA LEU A 33 -16.25 -21.76 21.28
C LEU A 33 -16.51 -23.19 20.80
N GLN A 34 -16.35 -24.20 21.66
CA GLN A 34 -16.69 -25.58 21.31
C GLN A 34 -18.19 -25.72 21.02
N GLN A 35 -19.05 -25.10 21.85
CA GLN A 35 -20.50 -25.18 21.66
C GLN A 35 -20.92 -24.44 20.40
N PHE A 36 -20.27 -23.32 20.09
CA PHE A 36 -20.50 -22.60 18.86
C PHE A 36 -20.05 -23.42 17.63
N TYR A 37 -18.90 -24.10 17.71
CA TYR A 37 -18.47 -25.06 16.71
C TYR A 37 -19.50 -26.18 16.52
N ASP A 38 -20.03 -26.74 17.61
CA ASP A 38 -21.04 -27.80 17.58
C ASP A 38 -22.35 -27.30 16.95
N PHE A 39 -22.75 -26.06 17.26
CA PHE A 39 -23.89 -25.40 16.63
C PHE A 39 -23.68 -25.18 15.12
N LEU A 40 -22.51 -24.69 14.70
CA LEU A 40 -22.19 -24.53 13.27
C LEU A 40 -22.10 -25.86 12.52
N SER A 41 -21.89 -26.96 13.23
CA SER A 41 -21.89 -28.31 12.67
C SER A 41 -23.31 -28.85 12.41
N LEU A 42 -24.36 -28.16 12.86
CA LEU A 42 -25.75 -28.50 12.56
C LEU A 42 -26.11 -28.22 11.10
N ASP A 43 -27.25 -28.77 10.67
CA ASP A 43 -27.83 -28.51 9.35
C ASP A 43 -28.38 -27.07 9.27
N LEU A 44 -27.50 -26.14 8.88
CA LEU A 44 -27.75 -24.72 8.64
C LEU A 44 -27.82 -24.44 7.12
N CYS A 45 -28.59 -25.25 6.39
CA CYS A 45 -28.64 -25.24 4.93
C CYS A 45 -29.13 -23.94 4.27
N ALA A 46 -29.79 -23.05 5.02
CA ALA A 46 -30.25 -21.75 4.55
C ALA A 46 -29.31 -20.59 4.91
N LEU A 47 -28.26 -20.81 5.71
CA LEU A 47 -27.42 -19.73 6.23
C LEU A 47 -26.51 -19.18 5.13
N GLU A 48 -26.75 -17.93 4.76
CA GLU A 48 -26.02 -17.20 3.71
C GLU A 48 -25.03 -16.20 4.30
N GLU A 49 -25.32 -15.67 5.50
CA GLU A 49 -24.51 -14.65 6.16
C GLU A 49 -24.21 -15.01 7.62
N LEU A 50 -22.95 -14.89 8.01
CA LEU A 50 -22.50 -15.11 9.38
C LEU A 50 -21.62 -13.95 9.84
N SER A 51 -21.99 -13.34 10.97
CA SER A 51 -21.21 -12.28 11.62
C SER A 51 -20.83 -12.69 13.03
N LEU A 52 -19.53 -12.79 13.31
CA LEU A 52 -18.97 -13.20 14.60
C LEU A 52 -18.08 -12.10 15.16
N ALA A 53 -18.48 -11.53 16.28
CA ALA A 53 -17.68 -10.55 16.98
C ALA A 53 -17.25 -11.08 18.35
N THR A 54 -16.09 -10.65 18.83
CA THR A 54 -15.75 -10.74 20.25
C THR A 54 -16.01 -9.39 20.92
N PRO A 55 -16.50 -9.36 22.17
CA PRO A 55 -16.54 -8.11 22.91
C PRO A 55 -15.10 -7.56 23.09
N PRO A 56 -14.92 -6.24 23.24
CA PRO A 56 -13.59 -5.67 23.48
C PRO A 56 -12.99 -6.29 24.73
N LEU A 57 -11.88 -6.99 24.56
CA LEU A 57 -11.23 -7.67 25.67
C LEU A 57 -10.55 -6.66 26.58
N THR A 58 -11.15 -6.32 27.72
CA THR A 58 -10.51 -5.49 28.74
C THR A 58 -9.36 -6.24 29.40
N PHE A 59 -8.21 -6.33 28.73
CA PHE A 59 -6.98 -6.80 29.33
C PHE A 59 -6.41 -5.69 30.22
N SER A 60 -6.93 -5.60 31.44
CA SER A 60 -6.41 -4.63 32.40
C SER A 60 -5.03 -4.98 32.93
N ASN A 61 -4.45 -6.18 32.69
CA ASN A 61 -3.15 -6.55 33.30
C ASN A 61 -2.31 -7.65 32.62
N PHE A 62 -2.62 -8.15 31.42
CA PHE A 62 -1.87 -9.27 30.83
C PHE A 62 -0.74 -8.82 29.89
N ALA A 63 0.37 -8.38 30.47
CA ALA A 63 1.66 -8.32 29.79
C ALA A 63 2.22 -9.75 29.64
N GLY A 64 1.77 -10.49 28.62
CA GLY A 64 2.49 -11.70 28.16
C GLY A 64 1.71 -13.02 28.07
N ALA A 65 0.44 -13.09 28.49
CA ALA A 65 -0.35 -14.29 28.24
C ALA A 65 -1.07 -14.16 26.89
N VAL A 66 -0.52 -14.82 25.87
CA VAL A 66 -1.25 -15.15 24.65
C VAL A 66 -2.51 -15.92 25.09
N LEU A 67 -3.71 -15.33 24.94
CA LEU A 67 -4.99 -16.01 25.22
C LEU A 67 -4.99 -17.35 24.49
N VAL A 68 -4.76 -18.47 25.18
CA VAL A 68 -4.65 -19.79 24.56
C VAL A 68 -6.06 -20.30 24.28
N LEU A 69 -6.55 -20.11 23.06
CA LEU A 69 -7.59 -21.01 22.56
C LEU A 69 -7.01 -22.43 22.52
N PRO A 70 -7.81 -23.46 22.86
CA PRO A 70 -7.36 -24.84 22.69
C PRO A 70 -6.93 -25.04 21.22
N LEU A 71 -5.63 -25.30 20.99
CA LEU A 71 -5.03 -25.47 19.65
C LEU A 71 -5.85 -26.41 18.74
N HIS A 72 -6.53 -27.39 19.33
CA HIS A 72 -7.35 -28.37 18.62
C HIS A 72 -8.57 -27.76 17.90
N LEU A 73 -9.11 -26.64 18.36
CA LEU A 73 -10.29 -26.01 17.75
C LEU A 73 -9.94 -25.11 16.57
N GLU A 74 -8.83 -24.38 16.65
CA GLU A 74 -8.46 -23.34 15.67
C GLU A 74 -8.18 -23.92 14.28
N TYR A 75 -7.61 -25.13 14.26
CA TYR A 75 -7.27 -25.87 13.04
C TYR A 75 -8.30 -26.92 12.64
N ARG A 76 -9.35 -27.11 13.44
CA ARG A 76 -10.40 -28.07 13.13
C ARG A 76 -11.15 -27.62 11.89
N GLN A 77 -11.57 -28.54 11.03
CA GLN A 77 -12.48 -28.20 9.93
C GLN A 77 -13.90 -28.61 10.31
N LEU A 78 -14.89 -27.75 10.06
CA LEU A 78 -16.28 -28.21 10.07
C LEU A 78 -16.47 -29.29 8.99
N PRO A 79 -17.46 -30.19 9.16
CA PRO A 79 -17.86 -31.12 8.11
C PRO A 79 -18.06 -30.41 6.77
N SER A 80 -17.72 -31.06 5.66
CA SER A 80 -17.88 -30.48 4.31
C SER A 80 -19.32 -30.12 3.96
N SER A 81 -20.30 -30.74 4.64
CA SER A 81 -21.73 -30.46 4.53
C SER A 81 -22.20 -29.24 5.34
N ALA A 82 -21.38 -28.74 6.26
CA ALA A 82 -21.76 -27.61 7.11
C ALA A 82 -21.74 -26.30 6.32
N LEU A 83 -22.72 -25.44 6.59
CA LEU A 83 -22.84 -24.10 6.02
C LEU A 83 -22.79 -24.07 4.47
N PRO A 84 -23.58 -24.91 3.77
CA PRO A 84 -23.42 -25.14 2.33
C PRO A 84 -23.81 -23.95 1.46
N ARG A 85 -24.38 -22.88 2.04
CA ARG A 85 -24.77 -21.64 1.34
C ARG A 85 -24.10 -20.38 1.89
N LEU A 86 -23.12 -20.52 2.78
CA LEU A 86 -22.48 -19.35 3.38
C LEU A 86 -21.70 -18.57 2.31
N HIS A 87 -22.12 -17.34 2.06
CA HIS A 87 -21.54 -16.45 1.06
C HIS A 87 -20.78 -15.30 1.71
N THR A 88 -21.26 -14.80 2.84
CA THR A 88 -20.67 -13.65 3.55
C THR A 88 -20.27 -14.05 4.95
N LEU A 89 -19.00 -13.84 5.29
CA LEU A 89 -18.47 -14.01 6.63
C LEU A 89 -17.85 -12.69 7.10
N ARG A 90 -18.37 -12.15 8.19
CA ARG A 90 -17.75 -11.08 8.95
C ARG A 90 -17.28 -11.63 10.28
N VAL A 91 -16.02 -11.48 10.62
CA VAL A 91 -15.48 -12.14 11.80
C VAL A 91 -14.36 -11.32 12.44
N THR A 92 -14.35 -11.29 13.77
CA THR A 92 -13.18 -10.76 14.48
C THR A 92 -11.96 -11.61 14.20
N GLY A 93 -10.82 -11.00 13.87
CA GLY A 93 -9.62 -11.71 13.41
C GLY A 93 -9.23 -12.90 14.29
N PHE A 94 -9.31 -12.74 15.62
CA PHE A 94 -9.05 -13.79 16.61
C PHE A 94 -9.84 -15.09 16.42
N LEU A 95 -11.05 -15.01 15.86
CA LEU A 95 -11.92 -16.15 15.63
C LEU A 95 -11.71 -16.79 14.25
N PHE A 96 -10.96 -16.15 13.34
CA PHE A 96 -10.80 -16.63 11.98
C PHE A 96 -9.78 -17.77 11.88
N GLY A 97 -10.15 -18.81 11.11
CA GLY A 97 -9.30 -19.94 10.80
C GLY A 97 -10.00 -20.95 9.88
N PRO A 98 -9.37 -22.10 9.58
CA PRO A 98 -9.90 -23.15 8.70
C PRO A 98 -11.32 -23.65 9.07
N TRP A 99 -11.70 -23.59 10.34
CA TRP A 99 -13.02 -24.03 10.80
C TRP A 99 -14.17 -23.17 10.26
N LEU A 100 -13.94 -21.91 9.88
CA LEU A 100 -14.96 -21.03 9.27
C LEU A 100 -14.86 -20.95 7.74
N ALA A 101 -13.77 -21.44 7.15
CA ALA A 101 -13.54 -21.38 5.71
C ALA A 101 -14.53 -22.26 4.95
N ARG A 102 -15.20 -21.71 3.93
CA ARG A 102 -16.16 -22.45 3.09
C ARG A 102 -15.88 -22.21 1.61
N PRO A 103 -16.04 -23.24 0.75
CA PRO A 103 -15.87 -23.07 -0.68
C PRO A 103 -16.93 -22.16 -1.31
N THR A 104 -18.07 -21.95 -0.65
CA THR A 104 -19.15 -21.07 -1.12
C THR A 104 -18.95 -19.60 -0.77
N LEU A 105 -17.94 -19.30 0.05
CA LEU A 105 -17.69 -17.98 0.59
C LEU A 105 -17.16 -17.05 -0.51
N LYS A 106 -17.84 -15.91 -0.67
CA LYS A 106 -17.53 -14.87 -1.66
C LYS A 106 -17.03 -13.58 -1.02
N HIS A 107 -17.51 -13.27 0.18
CA HIS A 107 -17.20 -12.04 0.89
C HIS A 107 -16.65 -12.36 2.28
N LEU A 108 -15.38 -12.00 2.53
CA LEU A 108 -14.71 -12.18 3.82
C LEU A 108 -14.29 -10.83 4.40
N HIS A 109 -14.76 -10.55 5.61
CA HIS A 109 -14.46 -9.32 6.34
C HIS A 109 -13.83 -9.70 7.68
N LEU A 110 -12.53 -9.49 7.82
CA LEU A 110 -11.79 -9.68 9.06
C LEU A 110 -11.67 -8.33 9.76
N VAL A 111 -12.26 -8.21 10.96
CA VAL A 111 -12.44 -6.90 11.62
C VAL A 111 -11.82 -6.91 13.02
N GLY A 112 -10.93 -5.97 13.31
CA GLY A 112 -10.45 -5.71 14.67
C GLY A 112 -11.57 -5.13 15.54
N ALA A 113 -11.61 -5.47 16.84
CA ALA A 113 -12.74 -5.10 17.71
C ALA A 113 -12.78 -3.61 18.06
N ASP A 114 -11.71 -2.85 17.81
CA ASP A 114 -11.67 -1.40 18.00
C ASP A 114 -10.52 -0.73 17.21
N ALA A 115 -10.58 0.59 17.07
CA ALA A 115 -9.51 1.38 16.46
C ALA A 115 -8.17 1.19 17.19
N THR A 116 -8.19 0.91 18.50
CA THR A 116 -6.99 0.51 19.26
C THR A 116 -6.71 -0.97 19.02
N ALA A 117 -6.24 -1.33 17.82
CA ALA A 117 -5.92 -2.71 17.43
C ALA A 117 -5.12 -3.43 18.52
N ARG A 118 -5.79 -4.26 19.32
CA ARG A 118 -5.13 -5.07 20.35
C ARG A 118 -4.59 -6.31 19.65
N ILE A 119 -3.44 -6.82 20.11
CA ILE A 119 -2.88 -8.10 19.61
C ILE A 119 -3.93 -9.21 19.68
N SER A 120 -4.86 -9.12 20.65
CA SER A 120 -5.96 -10.05 20.84
C SER A 120 -7.02 -10.06 19.75
N ASP A 121 -7.11 -9.03 18.90
CA ASP A 121 -8.17 -8.93 17.90
C ASP A 121 -7.70 -9.41 16.53
N ARG A 122 -6.38 -9.62 16.39
CA ARG A 122 -5.73 -10.09 15.18
C ARG A 122 -5.97 -11.58 14.98
N VAL A 123 -5.90 -12.02 13.73
CA VAL A 123 -5.72 -13.45 13.44
C VAL A 123 -4.46 -13.89 14.15
N ARG A 124 -4.51 -15.00 14.89
CA ARG A 124 -3.39 -15.33 15.79
C ARG A 124 -2.12 -15.63 15.03
N THR A 125 -2.22 -16.34 13.90
CA THR A 125 -1.04 -16.75 13.13
C THR A 125 -1.27 -16.67 11.63
N CYS A 126 -0.17 -16.58 10.87
CA CYS A 126 -0.21 -16.66 9.42
C CYS A 126 -0.78 -17.99 8.94
N GLY A 127 -0.49 -19.12 9.61
CA GLY A 127 -1.06 -20.42 9.24
C GLY A 127 -2.58 -20.45 9.25
N LEU A 128 -3.22 -19.84 10.27
CA LEU A 128 -4.67 -19.74 10.35
C LEU A 128 -5.27 -18.86 9.24
N LEU A 129 -4.64 -17.71 8.97
CA LEU A 129 -5.06 -16.81 7.90
C LEU A 129 -4.99 -17.52 6.54
N LEU A 130 -3.82 -18.07 6.21
CA LEU A 130 -3.58 -18.70 4.91
C LEU A 130 -4.41 -19.98 4.74
N GLY A 131 -4.49 -20.84 5.76
CA GLY A 131 -5.34 -22.03 5.74
C GLY A 131 -6.82 -21.70 5.61
N GLY A 132 -7.28 -20.62 6.25
CA GLY A 132 -8.64 -20.11 6.09
C GLY A 132 -8.92 -19.62 4.66
N LEU A 133 -8.00 -18.86 4.07
CA LEU A 133 -8.12 -18.37 2.69
C LEU A 133 -8.05 -19.50 1.66
N GLN A 134 -7.23 -20.53 1.88
CA GLN A 134 -7.16 -21.74 1.05
C GLN A 134 -8.50 -22.47 0.99
N GLY A 135 -9.26 -22.49 2.09
CA GLY A 135 -10.60 -23.07 2.12
C GLY A 135 -11.68 -22.24 1.42
N CYS A 136 -11.34 -21.06 0.88
CA CYS A 136 -12.27 -20.13 0.23
C CYS A 136 -11.89 -19.86 -1.25
N PRO A 137 -11.84 -20.87 -2.13
CA PRO A 137 -11.42 -20.71 -3.54
C PRO A 137 -12.32 -19.77 -4.38
N ASN A 138 -13.56 -19.52 -3.93
CA ASN A 138 -14.51 -18.64 -4.63
C ASN A 138 -14.56 -17.20 -4.09
N LEU A 139 -13.58 -16.82 -3.26
CA LEU A 139 -13.55 -15.49 -2.65
C LEU A 139 -13.45 -14.38 -3.70
N GLU A 140 -14.40 -13.46 -3.69
CA GLU A 140 -14.48 -12.30 -4.58
C GLU A 140 -14.04 -11.01 -3.89
N THR A 141 -14.35 -10.84 -2.59
CA THR A 141 -13.93 -9.69 -1.80
C THR A 141 -13.28 -10.10 -0.49
N LEU A 142 -12.15 -9.47 -0.17
CA LEU A 142 -11.42 -9.65 1.08
C LEU A 142 -11.21 -8.28 1.73
N GLU A 143 -11.73 -8.09 2.93
CA GLU A 143 -11.47 -6.91 3.76
C GLU A 143 -10.73 -7.35 5.02
N VAL A 144 -9.61 -6.69 5.31
CA VAL A 144 -8.74 -6.97 6.45
C VAL A 144 -8.50 -5.65 7.18
N ASP A 145 -9.17 -5.46 8.31
CA ASP A 145 -9.08 -4.25 9.11
C ASP A 145 -8.46 -4.56 10.48
N ASN A 146 -7.18 -4.20 10.63
CA ASN A 146 -6.40 -4.34 11.85
C ASN A 146 -6.33 -5.78 12.39
N THR A 147 -6.41 -6.77 11.50
CA THR A 147 -6.43 -8.18 11.86
C THR A 147 -5.24 -8.99 11.34
N ILE A 148 -4.28 -8.40 10.62
CA ILE A 148 -3.17 -9.17 10.05
C ILE A 148 -2.37 -9.82 11.19
N PRO A 149 -2.03 -11.12 11.09
CA PRO A 149 -1.31 -11.84 12.13
C PRO A 149 0.09 -11.30 12.36
N VAL A 150 0.50 -11.34 13.63
CA VAL A 150 1.84 -10.92 14.09
C VAL A 150 2.84 -12.07 14.00
N TRP A 151 2.37 -13.30 14.19
CA TRP A 151 3.22 -14.48 14.35
C TRP A 151 3.08 -15.46 13.19
N THR A 152 4.17 -16.15 12.91
CA THR A 152 4.15 -17.38 12.14
C THR A 152 4.84 -18.45 12.98
N MET A 153 4.16 -19.57 13.20
CA MET A 153 4.71 -20.66 14.00
C MET A 153 5.50 -21.61 13.11
N SER A 154 6.54 -22.26 13.64
CA SER A 154 7.40 -23.17 12.87
C SER A 154 6.64 -24.35 12.28
N TYR A 155 5.61 -24.85 12.96
CA TYR A 155 4.76 -25.93 12.47
C TYR A 155 3.80 -25.50 11.35
N GLU A 156 3.67 -24.20 11.07
CA GLU A 156 2.84 -23.65 9.99
C GLU A 156 3.62 -23.47 8.67
N MET A 157 4.94 -23.67 8.69
CA MET A 157 5.77 -23.58 7.49
C MET A 157 5.23 -24.40 6.31
N PRO A 158 4.70 -25.64 6.48
CA PRO A 158 4.11 -26.37 5.37
C PRO A 158 2.96 -25.64 4.67
N VAL A 159 2.11 -24.91 5.40
CA VAL A 159 1.00 -24.12 4.84
C VAL A 159 1.54 -22.88 4.13
N VAL A 160 2.53 -22.22 4.72
CA VAL A 160 3.20 -21.04 4.17
C VAL A 160 3.94 -21.38 2.87
N ASP A 161 4.65 -22.50 2.83
CA ASP A 161 5.41 -22.95 1.67
C ASP A 161 4.50 -23.44 0.54
N ALA A 162 3.33 -24.01 0.87
CA ALA A 162 2.32 -24.42 -0.10
C ALA A 162 1.51 -23.23 -0.66
N TRP A 163 1.47 -22.09 0.03
CA TRP A 163 0.64 -20.94 -0.31
C TRP A 163 0.76 -20.44 -1.77
N PRO A 164 1.97 -20.33 -2.37
CA PRO A 164 2.11 -19.89 -3.76
C PRO A 164 1.37 -20.78 -4.78
N HIS A 165 1.17 -22.05 -4.43
CA HIS A 165 0.51 -23.06 -5.27
C HIS A 165 -0.96 -23.31 -4.87
N SER A 166 -1.48 -22.55 -3.90
CA SER A 166 -2.83 -22.78 -3.37
C SER A 166 -3.94 -22.52 -4.39
N HIS A 167 -3.66 -21.70 -5.41
CA HIS A 167 -4.68 -21.10 -6.28
C HIS A 167 -5.81 -20.41 -5.47
N ALA A 168 -5.53 -20.06 -4.21
CA ALA A 168 -6.39 -19.17 -3.46
C ALA A 168 -6.39 -17.81 -4.16
N LEU A 169 -7.50 -17.08 -4.03
CA LEU A 169 -7.66 -15.71 -4.55
C LEU A 169 -7.76 -15.56 -6.09
N GLN A 170 -7.84 -16.64 -6.88
CA GLN A 170 -8.02 -16.54 -8.35
C GLN A 170 -9.33 -15.87 -8.78
N LYS A 171 -10.33 -15.80 -7.90
CA LYS A 171 -11.59 -15.10 -8.15
C LYS A 171 -11.67 -13.73 -7.47
N LEU A 172 -10.61 -13.30 -6.79
CA LEU A 172 -10.60 -12.07 -6.03
C LEU A 172 -10.72 -10.87 -6.97
N ARG A 173 -11.69 -10.01 -6.68
CA ARG A 173 -11.96 -8.76 -7.40
C ARG A 173 -11.52 -7.55 -6.61
N SER A 174 -11.66 -7.60 -5.28
CA SER A 174 -11.28 -6.50 -4.38
C SER A 174 -10.60 -7.04 -3.13
N CYS A 175 -9.48 -6.43 -2.77
CA CYS A 175 -8.78 -6.63 -1.51
C CYS A 175 -8.60 -5.28 -0.83
N THR A 176 -9.17 -5.11 0.35
CA THR A 176 -9.03 -3.90 1.16
C THR A 176 -8.25 -4.24 2.42
N VAL A 177 -7.18 -3.50 2.68
CA VAL A 177 -6.30 -3.70 3.83
C VAL A 177 -6.17 -2.39 4.58
N HIS A 178 -6.52 -2.41 5.86
CA HIS A 178 -6.37 -1.29 6.78
C HIS A 178 -5.59 -1.77 8.00
N ASP A 179 -4.28 -1.56 8.05
CA ASP A 179 -3.43 -2.07 9.15
C ASP A 179 -2.13 -1.27 9.27
N GLU A 180 -1.31 -1.60 10.28
CA GLU A 180 -0.01 -0.97 10.49
C GLU A 180 0.97 -1.34 9.36
N PRO A 181 1.88 -0.44 8.97
CA PRO A 181 2.87 -0.65 7.91
C PRO A 181 3.63 -1.98 7.97
N GLU A 182 4.04 -2.41 9.17
CA GLU A 182 4.82 -3.63 9.37
C GLU A 182 4.02 -4.89 9.00
N TRP A 183 2.74 -4.95 9.38
CA TRP A 183 1.90 -6.12 9.12
C TRP A 183 1.37 -6.10 7.69
N ALA A 184 0.96 -4.93 7.20
CA ALA A 184 0.50 -4.75 5.83
C ALA A 184 1.58 -5.19 4.81
N SER A 185 2.85 -4.83 5.02
CA SER A 185 3.94 -5.23 4.13
C SER A 185 4.20 -6.74 4.17
N LYS A 186 4.08 -7.40 5.33
CA LYS A 186 4.15 -8.87 5.45
C LYS A 186 3.00 -9.55 4.71
N PHE A 187 1.78 -9.03 4.82
CA PHE A 187 0.62 -9.60 4.12
C PHE A 187 0.73 -9.45 2.60
N VAL A 188 1.28 -8.32 2.12
CA VAL A 188 1.56 -8.10 0.70
C VAL A 188 2.44 -9.20 0.09
N LYS A 189 3.41 -9.74 0.84
CA LYS A 189 4.23 -10.88 0.37
C LYS A 189 3.36 -12.12 0.06
N TYR A 190 2.36 -12.39 0.89
CA TYR A 190 1.42 -13.49 0.64
C TYR A 190 0.52 -13.18 -0.56
N LEU A 191 0.01 -11.94 -0.69
CA LEU A 191 -0.77 -11.53 -1.86
C LEU A 191 0.04 -11.60 -3.16
N HIS A 192 1.33 -11.28 -3.14
CA HIS A 192 2.20 -11.36 -4.31
C HIS A 192 2.51 -12.80 -4.71
N SER A 193 2.72 -13.68 -3.72
CA SER A 193 3.05 -15.09 -3.99
C SER A 193 1.87 -15.93 -4.46
N ALA A 194 0.63 -15.59 -4.08
CA ALA A 194 -0.58 -16.19 -4.66
C ALA A 194 -1.09 -15.32 -5.83
N PRO A 195 -1.08 -15.81 -7.08
CA PRO A 195 -1.33 -14.95 -8.25
C PRO A 195 -2.71 -14.30 -8.20
N LEU A 196 -2.77 -12.98 -8.02
CA LEU A 196 -4.02 -12.23 -8.12
C LEU A 196 -4.45 -12.04 -9.58
N PRO A 197 -5.75 -12.04 -9.88
CA PRO A 197 -6.24 -11.66 -11.21
C PRO A 197 -5.73 -10.28 -11.63
N ALA A 198 -5.45 -10.10 -12.92
CA ALA A 198 -5.03 -8.81 -13.48
C ALA A 198 -6.06 -7.69 -13.21
N SER A 199 -7.34 -8.06 -13.08
CA SER A 199 -8.47 -7.17 -12.79
C SER A 199 -8.72 -6.90 -11.30
N ALA A 200 -8.00 -7.55 -10.39
CA ALA A 200 -8.25 -7.35 -8.96
C ALA A 200 -7.82 -5.94 -8.52
N THR A 201 -8.58 -5.31 -7.64
CA THR A 201 -8.18 -4.03 -7.02
C THR A 201 -7.60 -4.29 -5.64
N LEU A 202 -6.52 -3.60 -5.30
CA LEU A 202 -5.92 -3.59 -3.97
C LEU A 202 -6.01 -2.16 -3.40
N ASP A 203 -6.78 -1.96 -2.32
CA ASP A 203 -6.85 -0.69 -1.58
C ASP A 203 -6.18 -0.89 -0.21
N MET A 204 -5.09 -0.17 0.03
CA MET A 204 -4.30 -0.25 1.24
C MET A 204 -4.27 1.10 1.94
N THR A 205 -4.76 1.11 3.18
CA THR A 205 -4.71 2.27 4.06
C THR A 205 -3.84 1.94 5.27
N LEU A 206 -2.69 2.60 5.37
CA LEU A 206 -1.74 2.37 6.45
C LEU A 206 -2.05 3.26 7.64
N VAL A 207 -2.20 2.64 8.80
CA VAL A 207 -2.57 3.33 10.04
C VAL A 207 -1.35 3.61 10.91
N LEU A 208 -1.48 4.62 11.78
CA LEU A 208 -0.49 4.92 12.79
C LEU A 208 -0.23 3.69 13.68
N PRO A 209 1.02 3.22 13.83
CA PRO A 209 1.36 2.13 14.73
C PRO A 209 0.96 2.47 16.17
N ARG A 210 0.14 1.61 16.79
CA ARG A 210 -0.46 1.87 18.12
C ARG A 210 0.21 1.08 19.22
N SER A 211 1.06 0.10 18.89
CA SER A 211 1.68 -0.79 19.87
C SER A 211 3.22 -0.80 19.79
N ARG A 212 3.88 -0.73 20.95
CA ARG A 212 5.21 -1.36 21.14
C ARG A 212 4.93 -2.83 21.38
N THR A 213 4.78 -3.63 20.32
CA THR A 213 4.76 -5.08 20.46
C THR A 213 6.07 -5.53 21.12
N PRO A 214 6.04 -6.24 22.26
CA PRO A 214 7.26 -6.80 22.83
C PRO A 214 7.80 -7.83 21.84
N SER A 215 9.02 -7.60 21.35
CA SER A 215 9.77 -8.49 20.44
C SER A 215 10.22 -9.81 21.11
N GLY A 216 9.49 -10.29 22.13
CA GLY A 216 9.97 -11.26 23.12
C GLY A 216 9.13 -12.52 23.27
N GLY A 217 8.39 -12.94 22.26
CA GLY A 217 7.73 -14.26 22.23
C GLY A 217 8.56 -15.25 21.41
N ALA A 218 8.58 -16.53 21.81
CA ALA A 218 9.33 -17.63 21.17
C ALA A 218 8.86 -18.02 19.74
N GLY A 219 8.13 -17.14 19.05
CA GLY A 219 7.90 -17.25 17.61
C GLY A 219 9.16 -16.81 16.85
N VAL A 220 9.38 -17.39 15.67
CA VAL A 220 10.51 -17.01 14.81
C VAL A 220 10.26 -15.59 14.29
N CYS A 221 10.68 -14.59 15.05
CA CYS A 221 10.88 -13.24 14.52
C CYS A 221 12.05 -13.32 13.54
N LEU A 222 11.76 -13.26 12.25
CA LEU A 222 12.79 -13.01 11.23
C LEU A 222 13.57 -11.75 11.65
N PRO A 223 14.91 -11.81 11.74
CA PRO A 223 15.68 -10.77 12.39
C PRO A 223 15.95 -9.68 11.37
N HIS A 224 15.25 -8.55 11.45
CA HIS A 224 15.81 -7.26 11.07
C HIS A 224 15.14 -6.20 11.90
N LYS A 225 15.78 -5.78 13.00
CA LYS A 225 15.58 -4.41 13.48
C LYS A 225 15.98 -3.51 12.31
N PRO A 226 15.07 -2.71 11.72
CA PRO A 226 15.50 -1.66 10.83
C PRO A 226 16.39 -0.70 11.64
N PRO A 227 17.47 -0.16 11.04
CA PRO A 227 18.32 0.81 11.71
C PRO A 227 17.48 2.01 12.19
N ASP A 228 17.82 2.51 13.39
CA ASP A 228 17.18 3.66 14.02
C ASP A 228 17.10 4.84 13.02
N GLY A 229 15.91 5.08 12.46
CA GLY A 229 15.71 6.17 11.50
C GLY A 229 14.45 6.05 10.65
N MET A 230 14.15 4.88 10.10
CA MET A 230 12.89 4.61 9.38
C MET A 230 12.30 3.28 9.84
N GLU A 231 11.46 3.32 10.88
CA GLU A 231 10.94 2.12 11.54
C GLU A 231 9.91 1.34 10.69
N PHE A 232 9.42 1.89 9.58
CA PHE A 232 8.29 1.30 8.84
C PHE A 232 8.59 1.18 7.34
N LEU A 233 9.05 0.01 6.90
CA LEU A 233 9.08 -0.35 5.48
C LEU A 233 7.68 -0.74 5.02
N PHE A 234 7.07 0.04 4.13
CA PHE A 234 5.71 -0.24 3.64
C PHE A 234 5.64 -0.46 2.14
N PHE A 235 6.47 0.25 1.37
CA PHE A 235 6.59 0.03 -0.06
C PHE A 235 7.76 -0.95 -0.29
N THR A 236 7.42 -2.17 -0.68
CA THR A 236 8.36 -3.28 -0.87
C THR A 236 8.39 -3.69 -2.34
N GLU A 237 9.37 -4.51 -2.72
CA GLU A 237 9.46 -5.15 -4.03
C GLU A 237 8.21 -5.96 -4.37
N HIS A 238 7.58 -6.59 -3.37
CA HIS A 238 6.32 -7.31 -3.53
C HIS A 238 5.14 -6.36 -3.80
N LEU A 239 5.06 -5.22 -3.11
CA LEU A 239 4.01 -4.23 -3.38
C LEU A 239 4.20 -3.59 -4.75
N CYS A 240 5.44 -3.28 -5.12
CA CYS A 240 5.82 -2.80 -6.44
C CYS A 240 5.41 -3.80 -7.53
N ALA A 241 5.70 -5.09 -7.36
CA ALA A 241 5.27 -6.13 -8.30
C ALA A 241 3.73 -6.21 -8.41
N LEU A 242 3.00 -6.19 -7.28
CA LEU A 242 1.53 -6.17 -7.30
C LEU A 242 0.93 -4.94 -7.99
N ALA A 243 1.61 -3.80 -7.90
CA ALA A 243 1.21 -2.54 -8.51
C ALA A 243 1.46 -2.52 -10.02
N PHE A 244 2.62 -3.00 -10.48
CA PHE A 244 3.08 -2.75 -11.85
C PHE A 244 3.18 -3.99 -12.73
N ARG A 245 3.22 -5.20 -12.14
CA ARG A 245 3.60 -6.43 -12.85
C ARG A 245 2.65 -7.56 -12.50
N ARG A 246 1.48 -7.57 -13.15
CA ARG A 246 0.53 -8.68 -13.05
C ARG A 246 0.57 -9.53 -14.32
N ARG A 247 0.50 -10.85 -14.13
CA ARG A 247 0.61 -11.82 -15.23
C ARG A 247 -0.51 -11.59 -16.26
N GLY A 248 -0.13 -11.50 -17.54
CA GLY A 248 -1.06 -11.34 -18.66
C GLY A 248 -1.59 -9.92 -18.86
N ASP A 249 -1.04 -8.93 -18.14
CA ASP A 249 -1.37 -7.53 -18.35
C ASP A 249 -0.40 -6.87 -19.33
N THR A 250 -0.95 -6.22 -20.35
CA THR A 250 -0.21 -5.41 -21.34
C THR A 250 -0.75 -3.99 -21.42
N ALA A 251 -1.68 -3.62 -20.55
CA ALA A 251 -2.27 -2.29 -20.56
C ALA A 251 -1.23 -1.24 -20.13
N PRO A 252 -1.27 -0.04 -20.72
CA PRO A 252 -0.38 1.04 -20.32
C PRO A 252 -0.65 1.40 -18.85
N ILE A 253 0.44 1.59 -18.09
CA ILE A 253 0.36 1.96 -16.68
C ILE A 253 0.27 3.48 -16.55
N HIS A 254 -0.74 3.93 -15.83
CA HIS A 254 -0.87 5.30 -15.34
C HIS A 254 -0.66 5.30 -13.82
N MET A 255 0.18 6.21 -13.33
CA MET A 255 0.51 6.35 -11.92
C MET A 255 0.20 7.78 -11.45
N GLU A 256 -0.47 7.90 -10.31
CA GLU A 256 -0.71 9.17 -9.64
C GLU A 256 -0.06 9.13 -8.25
N LEU A 257 0.63 10.20 -7.90
CA LEU A 257 1.34 10.33 -6.63
C LEU A 257 1.02 11.68 -6.00
N ASP A 258 0.11 11.66 -5.03
CA ASP A 258 -0.32 12.84 -4.27
C ASP A 258 -0.25 12.56 -2.75
N THR A 259 -1.34 12.74 -2.03
CA THR A 259 -1.60 12.13 -0.71
C THR A 259 -1.60 10.60 -0.68
N ALA A 260 -1.67 9.95 -1.85
CA ALA A 260 -1.68 8.51 -2.05
C ALA A 260 -0.87 8.13 -3.30
N LEU A 261 -0.49 6.87 -3.39
CA LEU A 261 -0.02 6.22 -4.61
C LEU A 261 -1.22 5.52 -5.25
N ARG A 262 -1.61 5.92 -6.45
CA ARG A 262 -2.63 5.22 -7.24
C ARG A 262 -1.99 4.70 -8.51
N VAL A 263 -2.27 3.45 -8.84
CA VAL A 263 -1.77 2.81 -10.07
C VAL A 263 -2.94 2.23 -10.82
N TYR A 264 -3.01 2.55 -12.10
CA TYR A 264 -4.04 2.13 -13.03
C TYR A 264 -3.39 1.37 -14.19
N ALA A 265 -4.08 0.34 -14.67
CA ALA A 265 -3.73 -0.40 -15.88
C ALA A 265 -4.86 -0.19 -16.90
N GLY A 266 -4.61 0.67 -17.89
CA GLY A 266 -5.67 1.30 -18.68
C GLY A 266 -6.62 2.08 -17.77
N ASP A 267 -7.93 1.92 -17.94
CA ASP A 267 -8.95 2.64 -17.15
C ASP A 267 -9.24 2.00 -15.78
N ARG A 268 -8.54 0.92 -15.42
CA ARG A 268 -8.81 0.15 -14.21
C ARG A 268 -7.82 0.46 -13.11
N LYS A 269 -8.33 0.90 -11.97
CA LYS A 269 -7.56 1.05 -10.74
C LYS A 269 -7.08 -0.31 -10.25
N ARG A 270 -5.77 -0.44 -10.08
CA ARG A 270 -5.10 -1.67 -9.64
C ARG A 270 -4.68 -1.60 -8.18
N LEU A 271 -4.11 -0.47 -7.79
CA LEU A 271 -3.62 -0.20 -6.44
C LEU A 271 -4.04 1.21 -6.02
N GLU A 272 -4.48 1.35 -4.78
CA GLU A 272 -4.31 2.59 -4.01
C GLU A 272 -3.61 2.27 -2.71
N LEU A 273 -2.58 3.06 -2.40
CA LEU A 273 -1.84 3.01 -1.16
C LEU A 273 -1.84 4.40 -0.55
N LYS A 274 -2.38 4.54 0.65
CA LYS A 274 -2.50 5.83 1.35
C LYS A 274 -2.19 5.70 2.83
N PHE A 275 -1.81 6.80 3.45
CA PHE A 275 -1.72 6.91 4.90
C PHE A 275 -3.05 7.42 5.46
N THR A 276 -3.38 7.02 6.68
CA THR A 276 -4.40 7.77 7.43
C THR A 276 -3.88 9.19 7.72
N PRO A 277 -4.78 10.16 7.98
CA PRO A 277 -4.38 11.52 8.33
C PRO A 277 -3.41 11.58 9.53
N GLU A 278 -3.57 10.69 10.51
CA GLU A 278 -2.73 10.62 11.70
C GLU A 278 -1.32 10.15 11.36
N LEU A 279 -1.18 9.11 10.53
CA LEU A 279 0.13 8.62 10.11
C LEU A 279 0.85 9.65 9.23
N LEU A 280 0.12 10.32 8.33
CA LEU A 280 0.67 11.41 7.53
C LEU A 280 1.13 12.59 8.40
N ALA A 281 0.34 12.97 9.40
CA ALA A 281 0.71 14.01 10.35
C ALA A 281 1.95 13.62 11.18
N GLN A 282 2.07 12.35 11.59
CA GLN A 282 3.25 11.87 12.31
C GLN A 282 4.50 11.87 11.40
N SER A 283 4.39 11.39 10.16
CA SER A 283 5.49 11.40 9.19
C SER A 283 5.99 12.83 8.96
N ARG A 284 5.06 13.78 8.75
CA ARG A 284 5.37 15.20 8.63
C ARG A 284 6.02 15.77 9.89
N LYS A 285 5.51 15.44 11.08
CA LYS A 285 6.06 15.94 12.35
C LYS A 285 7.47 15.41 12.62
N ARG A 286 7.74 14.13 12.32
CA ARG A 286 9.00 13.46 12.68
C ARG A 286 10.10 13.66 11.64
N TYR A 287 9.73 13.65 10.36
CA TYR A 287 10.69 13.66 9.24
C TYR A 287 10.55 14.87 8.32
N GLY A 288 9.50 15.68 8.50
CA GLY A 288 9.16 16.75 7.56
C GLY A 288 8.58 16.26 6.24
N LEU A 289 8.42 14.94 6.02
CA LEU A 289 8.13 14.36 4.71
C LEU A 289 6.62 14.26 4.41
N THR A 290 6.25 14.41 3.13
CA THR A 290 4.93 14.14 2.57
C THR A 290 4.87 12.68 2.13
N PHE A 291 3.68 12.21 1.74
CA PHE A 291 3.54 10.85 1.22
C PHE A 291 4.47 10.55 0.01
N PRO A 292 4.53 11.41 -1.05
CA PRO A 292 5.41 11.17 -2.19
C PRO A 292 6.88 11.06 -1.82
N GLU A 293 7.34 11.92 -0.92
CA GLU A 293 8.73 11.90 -0.48
C GLU A 293 9.04 10.70 0.40
N THR A 294 8.11 10.32 1.27
CA THR A 294 8.26 9.11 2.08
C THR A 294 8.39 7.90 1.16
N LEU A 295 7.55 7.80 0.11
CA LEU A 295 7.61 6.73 -0.89
C LEU A 295 8.97 6.68 -1.61
N VAL A 296 9.45 7.81 -2.15
CA VAL A 296 10.74 7.87 -2.86
C VAL A 296 11.91 7.51 -1.94
N THR A 297 11.88 7.98 -0.70
CA THR A 297 12.92 7.68 0.28
C THR A 297 12.92 6.20 0.67
N GLN A 298 11.74 5.57 0.70
CA GLN A 298 11.60 4.13 0.96
C GLN A 298 12.18 3.27 -0.16
N ILE A 299 12.00 3.68 -1.43
CA ILE A 299 12.65 3.01 -2.57
C ILE A 299 14.16 3.03 -2.40
N MET A 300 14.73 4.19 -2.04
CA MET A 300 16.17 4.34 -1.80
C MET A 300 16.65 3.50 -0.60
N ALA A 301 15.91 3.50 0.51
CA ALA A 301 16.31 2.82 1.74
C ALA A 301 16.25 1.29 1.64
N ASN A 302 15.40 0.74 0.77
CA ASN A 302 15.30 -0.70 0.54
C ASN A 302 16.14 -1.11 -0.70
N ALA A 303 17.30 -1.71 -0.46
CA ALA A 303 18.22 -2.12 -1.54
C ALA A 303 17.63 -3.10 -2.56
N GLN A 304 16.70 -3.99 -2.16
CA GLN A 304 16.05 -4.92 -3.09
C GLN A 304 15.03 -4.19 -3.96
N LEU A 305 14.27 -3.27 -3.38
CA LEU A 305 13.34 -2.41 -4.11
C LEU A 305 14.08 -1.46 -5.06
N ALA A 306 15.15 -0.80 -4.60
CA ALA A 306 15.98 0.07 -5.45
C ALA A 306 16.49 -0.66 -6.71
N ARG A 307 16.97 -1.91 -6.56
CA ARG A 307 17.38 -2.75 -7.69
C ARG A 307 16.27 -2.98 -8.72
N THR A 308 15.02 -3.06 -8.28
CA THR A 308 13.87 -3.21 -9.17
C THR A 308 13.73 -2.02 -10.11
N PHE A 309 14.09 -0.81 -9.66
CA PHE A 309 14.05 0.39 -10.49
C PHE A 309 15.36 0.65 -11.27
N ASP A 310 16.50 0.18 -10.76
CA ASP A 310 17.81 0.35 -11.40
C ASP A 310 18.03 -0.66 -12.56
N ASP A 311 17.42 -1.85 -12.51
CA ASP A 311 17.54 -2.87 -13.56
C ASP A 311 16.45 -2.70 -14.62
N GLN A 312 16.84 -2.43 -15.87
CA GLN A 312 15.92 -2.23 -17.00
C GLN A 312 14.96 -3.40 -17.23
N THR A 313 15.35 -4.63 -16.88
CA THR A 313 14.48 -5.82 -17.01
C THR A 313 13.47 -5.91 -15.87
N LEU A 314 13.79 -5.33 -14.70
CA LEU A 314 12.96 -5.36 -13.50
C LEU A 314 12.16 -4.07 -13.27
N ARG A 315 12.41 -3.05 -14.08
CA ARG A 315 11.75 -1.75 -13.96
C ARG A 315 10.28 -1.80 -14.37
N PRO A 316 9.38 -1.09 -13.66
CA PRO A 316 8.02 -0.85 -14.12
C PRO A 316 7.99 -0.11 -15.47
N GLU A 317 7.08 -0.48 -16.37
CA GLU A 317 6.83 0.30 -17.60
C GLU A 317 5.71 1.32 -17.33
N ILE A 318 6.10 2.55 -16.97
CA ILE A 318 5.14 3.63 -16.63
C ILE A 318 4.89 4.50 -17.86
N ALA A 319 3.67 4.48 -18.40
CA ALA A 319 3.28 5.28 -19.55
C ALA A 319 3.00 6.74 -19.15
N GLU A 320 2.37 6.95 -18.00
CA GLU A 320 2.06 8.27 -17.49
C GLU A 320 2.24 8.32 -15.98
N LEU A 321 2.90 9.38 -15.50
CA LEU A 321 3.13 9.65 -14.09
C LEU A 321 2.67 11.08 -13.78
N VAL A 322 1.69 11.21 -12.89
CA VAL A 322 1.23 12.49 -12.36
C VAL A 322 1.69 12.60 -10.92
N VAL A 323 2.42 13.66 -10.57
CA VAL A 323 2.88 13.92 -9.21
C VAL A 323 2.32 15.26 -8.74
N ASP A 324 1.58 15.25 -7.62
CA ASP A 324 1.08 16.44 -6.96
C ASP A 324 1.77 16.66 -5.62
N LEU A 325 2.61 17.69 -5.57
CA LEU A 325 3.36 18.09 -4.39
C LEU A 325 2.64 19.16 -3.56
N GLY A 326 1.53 19.70 -4.06
CA GLY A 326 0.79 20.79 -3.42
C GLY A 326 1.67 22.02 -3.17
N ASP A 327 1.68 22.46 -1.91
CA ASP A 327 2.26 23.75 -1.47
C ASP A 327 3.71 23.63 -1.03
N ARG A 328 4.30 22.44 -1.19
CA ARG A 328 5.58 22.14 -0.58
C ARG A 328 6.75 22.44 -1.50
N LEU A 329 7.77 23.07 -0.92
CA LEU A 329 9.13 23.16 -1.46
C LEU A 329 9.87 21.84 -1.25
N THR A 330 10.08 21.09 -2.33
CA THR A 330 10.98 19.93 -2.34
C THR A 330 12.42 20.38 -2.54
N ASP A 331 13.38 19.62 -2.04
CA ASP A 331 14.81 19.90 -2.26
C ASP A 331 15.35 19.25 -3.55
N THR A 332 16.57 19.63 -3.94
CA THR A 332 17.23 19.10 -5.14
C THR A 332 17.57 17.61 -5.03
N LEU A 333 17.78 17.10 -3.81
CA LEU A 333 18.11 15.70 -3.56
C LEU A 333 16.90 14.81 -3.82
N TRP A 334 15.71 15.25 -3.41
CA TRP A 334 14.48 14.54 -3.70
C TRP A 334 14.23 14.45 -5.20
N TRP A 335 14.45 15.52 -5.97
CA TRP A 335 14.35 15.47 -7.44
C TRP A 335 15.37 14.52 -8.06
N GLN A 336 16.61 14.48 -7.55
CA GLN A 336 17.61 13.50 -7.98
C GLN A 336 17.10 12.06 -7.81
N LEU A 337 16.61 11.73 -6.61
CA LEU A 337 16.08 10.40 -6.31
C LEU A 337 14.82 10.09 -7.13
N PHE A 338 13.92 11.07 -7.25
CA PHE A 338 12.69 10.93 -8.03
C PHE A 338 13.00 10.59 -9.49
N PHE A 339 13.86 11.35 -10.17
CA PHE A 339 14.20 11.05 -11.56
C PHE A 339 15.11 9.84 -11.74
N ARG A 340 15.91 9.46 -10.74
CA ARG A 340 16.60 8.16 -10.77
C ARG A 340 15.60 7.01 -10.90
N PHE A 341 14.53 7.04 -10.10
CA PHE A 341 13.57 5.94 -10.09
C PHE A 341 12.48 6.08 -11.16
N PHE A 342 12.07 7.29 -11.53
CA PHE A 342 10.92 7.54 -12.40
C PHE A 342 11.25 8.32 -13.69
N GLY A 343 12.52 8.61 -13.96
CA GLY A 343 12.94 9.33 -15.18
C GLY A 343 12.67 8.58 -16.49
N HIS A 344 12.38 7.29 -16.40
CA HIS A 344 12.00 6.41 -17.51
C HIS A 344 10.50 6.50 -17.88
N ALA A 345 9.68 7.22 -17.10
CA ALA A 345 8.27 7.39 -17.41
C ALA A 345 8.11 8.12 -18.75
N ARG A 346 7.20 7.65 -19.59
CA ARG A 346 7.03 8.26 -20.92
C ARG A 346 6.48 9.68 -20.83
N ARG A 347 5.45 9.89 -20.02
CA ARG A 347 4.86 11.21 -19.74
C ARG A 347 4.94 11.50 -18.24
N LEU A 348 5.40 12.69 -17.90
CA LEU A 348 5.43 13.18 -16.52
C LEU A 348 4.66 14.50 -16.43
N GLU A 349 3.65 14.54 -15.56
CA GLU A 349 2.98 15.76 -15.12
C GLU A 349 3.36 16.06 -13.66
N VAL A 350 3.94 17.23 -13.43
CA VAL A 350 4.25 17.73 -12.10
C VAL A 350 3.27 18.86 -11.78
N ARG A 351 2.49 18.69 -10.71
CA ARG A 351 1.68 19.74 -10.10
C ARG A 351 2.43 20.22 -8.86
N ALA A 352 3.10 21.35 -9.02
CA ALA A 352 3.87 21.96 -7.95
C ALA A 352 3.59 23.46 -7.94
N ARG A 353 3.29 24.01 -6.75
CA ARG A 353 3.16 25.48 -6.61
C ARG A 353 4.50 26.17 -6.81
N ASP A 354 5.59 25.51 -6.44
CA ASP A 354 6.94 26.01 -6.65
C ASP A 354 7.78 24.95 -7.39
N ALA A 355 8.39 25.36 -8.50
CA ALA A 355 9.23 24.54 -9.35
C ALA A 355 10.71 24.99 -9.37
N LEU A 356 11.07 25.95 -8.53
CA LEU A 356 12.42 26.51 -8.45
C LEU A 356 13.46 25.42 -8.16
N SER A 357 13.20 24.54 -7.18
CA SER A 357 14.12 23.46 -6.84
C SER A 357 14.27 22.42 -7.95
N LEU A 358 13.21 22.17 -8.72
CA LEU A 358 13.25 21.30 -9.90
C LEU A 358 14.18 21.88 -10.96
N PHE A 359 14.01 23.15 -11.32
CA PHE A 359 14.84 23.78 -12.34
C PHE A 359 16.28 24.02 -11.86
N GLN A 360 16.50 24.29 -10.57
CA GLN A 360 17.84 24.32 -9.98
C GLN A 360 18.55 22.97 -10.09
N PHE A 361 17.81 21.88 -9.83
CA PHE A 361 18.30 20.52 -10.04
C PHE A 361 18.62 20.25 -11.52
N LEU A 362 17.68 20.52 -12.42
CA LEU A 362 17.85 20.26 -13.86
C LEU A 362 18.97 21.09 -14.50
N SER A 363 19.18 22.33 -14.05
CA SER A 363 20.26 23.21 -14.52
C SER A 363 21.64 22.85 -13.96
N GLY A 364 21.76 21.81 -13.13
CA GLY A 364 23.03 21.30 -12.65
C GLY A 364 23.80 22.30 -11.78
N LYS A 365 23.14 23.24 -11.10
CA LYS A 365 23.80 24.10 -10.10
C LYS A 365 24.07 23.24 -8.85
N PRO A 366 25.33 22.91 -8.54
CA PRO A 366 25.63 22.12 -7.35
C PRO A 366 25.36 22.97 -6.11
N LYS A 367 24.73 22.38 -5.09
CA LYS A 367 24.89 22.86 -3.71
C LYS A 367 26.20 22.30 -3.16
N ASP A 368 26.93 23.13 -2.43
CA ASP A 368 28.03 22.70 -1.57
C ASP A 368 27.49 21.71 -0.53
N LEU A 369 27.59 20.41 -0.84
CA LEU A 369 27.26 19.34 0.09
C LEU A 369 28.39 19.19 1.12
N SER A 370 28.03 19.14 2.39
CA SER A 370 29.00 18.91 3.48
C SER A 370 29.64 17.51 3.36
N ALA A 371 30.84 17.35 3.92
CA ALA A 371 31.66 16.15 3.76
C ALA A 371 30.98 14.85 4.24
N ASP A 372 30.09 14.93 5.23
CA ASP A 372 29.34 13.76 5.75
C ASP A 372 28.20 13.33 4.83
N GLN A 373 27.62 14.26 4.05
CA GLN A 373 26.61 13.93 3.05
C GLN A 373 27.23 13.24 1.82
N ARG A 374 28.52 13.48 1.54
CA ARG A 374 29.24 12.90 0.38
C ARG A 374 29.37 11.37 0.43
N LEU A 375 29.45 10.75 1.61
CA LEU A 375 29.68 9.31 1.72
C LEU A 375 28.40 8.49 1.49
N SER A 376 27.24 8.98 1.95
CA SER A 376 25.93 8.44 1.56
C SER A 376 25.62 8.75 0.09
N PHE A 377 26.07 9.92 -0.39
CA PHE A 377 25.92 10.36 -1.77
C PHE A 377 26.74 9.52 -2.75
N LEU A 378 27.97 9.09 -2.44
CA LEU A 378 28.79 8.29 -3.37
C LEU A 378 28.24 6.88 -3.63
N VAL A 379 27.42 6.33 -2.72
CA VAL A 379 26.72 5.05 -2.92
C VAL A 379 25.35 5.25 -3.61
N ALA A 380 24.72 6.43 -3.43
CA ALA A 380 23.45 6.80 -4.06
C ALA A 380 23.59 7.51 -5.43
N ALA A 381 24.75 8.05 -5.75
CA ALA A 381 25.07 8.82 -6.95
C ALA A 381 25.58 7.93 -8.09
N ARG A 382 24.84 6.85 -8.38
CA ARG A 382 24.60 6.60 -9.81
C ARG A 382 23.72 7.75 -10.24
N SER A 383 24.35 8.73 -10.89
CA SER A 383 23.75 9.88 -11.55
C SER A 383 22.43 9.50 -12.21
N LEU A 384 21.51 10.46 -12.37
CA LEU A 384 20.48 10.42 -13.41
C LEU A 384 20.97 9.56 -14.57
N PRO A 385 20.24 8.52 -15.02
CA PRO A 385 20.68 7.76 -16.18
C PRO A 385 20.94 8.77 -17.29
N SER A 386 22.19 8.88 -17.74
CA SER A 386 22.60 9.87 -18.74
C SER A 386 21.83 9.70 -20.06
N GLU A 387 21.26 8.52 -20.25
CA GLU A 387 20.60 8.07 -21.47
C GLU A 387 19.07 8.21 -21.43
N GLU A 388 18.43 8.37 -20.26
CA GLU A 388 16.96 8.33 -20.15
C GLU A 388 16.38 9.54 -19.41
N PHE A 389 15.40 10.16 -20.05
CA PHE A 389 14.57 11.21 -19.47
C PHE A 389 13.17 11.13 -20.09
N VAL A 390 12.19 11.73 -19.42
CA VAL A 390 10.78 11.66 -19.83
C VAL A 390 10.59 12.21 -21.25
N GLU A 391 9.74 11.57 -22.07
CA GLU A 391 9.48 12.02 -23.44
C GLU A 391 8.64 13.30 -23.46
N VAL A 392 7.62 13.35 -22.60
CA VAL A 392 6.70 14.48 -22.46
C VAL A 392 6.76 14.98 -21.03
N PHE A 393 7.09 16.26 -20.86
CA PHE A 393 7.16 16.92 -19.56
C PHE A 393 6.09 18.01 -19.45
N THR A 394 5.23 17.90 -18.45
CA THR A 394 4.21 18.91 -18.13
C THR A 394 4.42 19.42 -16.73
N LEU A 395 4.54 20.73 -16.56
CA LEU A 395 4.58 21.39 -15.26
C LEU A 395 3.36 22.30 -15.12
N VAL A 396 2.56 22.05 -14.10
CA VAL A 396 1.36 22.81 -13.76
C VAL A 396 1.56 23.49 -12.42
N GLY A 397 1.21 24.77 -12.36
CA GLY A 397 1.14 25.50 -11.10
C GLY A 397 2.28 26.46 -10.82
N VAL A 398 3.14 26.77 -11.80
CA VAL A 398 4.25 27.73 -11.64
C VAL A 398 3.72 29.05 -11.08
N ASP A 399 4.18 29.42 -9.88
CA ASP A 399 3.77 30.66 -9.22
C ASP A 399 4.57 31.86 -9.74
N LEU A 400 3.87 32.79 -10.41
CA LEU A 400 4.38 34.06 -10.94
C LEU A 400 3.68 35.27 -10.27
N ARG A 401 3.14 35.10 -9.05
CA ARG A 401 2.24 36.09 -8.41
C ARG A 401 2.96 37.21 -7.66
N THR A 402 4.24 37.10 -7.34
CA THR A 402 4.96 38.17 -6.65
C THR A 402 5.22 39.34 -7.63
N GLN A 403 4.64 40.51 -7.35
CA GLN A 403 5.03 41.75 -8.04
C GLN A 403 6.51 41.99 -7.78
N GLY A 404 7.35 41.89 -8.82
CA GLY A 404 8.82 41.91 -8.70
C GLY A 404 9.49 40.53 -8.76
N SER A 405 8.76 39.42 -8.97
CA SER A 405 9.40 38.17 -9.40
C SER A 405 10.07 38.43 -10.74
N ASP A 406 11.37 38.14 -10.86
CA ASP A 406 12.05 38.17 -12.14
C ASP A 406 11.49 37.07 -13.04
N GLU A 407 10.37 37.34 -13.72
CA GLU A 407 9.82 36.49 -14.78
C GLU A 407 10.92 36.17 -15.80
N GLY A 408 11.86 37.10 -15.99
CA GLY A 408 13.07 36.90 -16.79
C GLY A 408 14.04 35.89 -16.19
N GLU A 409 14.27 35.88 -14.88
CA GLU A 409 15.12 34.88 -14.22
C GLU A 409 14.46 33.51 -14.22
N ILE A 410 13.15 33.41 -13.97
CA ILE A 410 12.45 32.12 -14.00
C ILE A 410 12.46 31.57 -15.43
N ALA A 411 12.13 32.38 -16.44
CA ALA A 411 12.20 31.97 -17.84
C ALA A 411 13.63 31.55 -18.23
N ARG A 412 14.64 32.33 -17.85
CA ARG A 412 16.05 32.01 -18.08
C ARG A 412 16.43 30.68 -17.43
N MET A 413 16.03 30.46 -16.18
CA MET A 413 16.33 29.24 -15.45
C MET A 413 15.67 28.00 -16.09
N VAL A 414 14.44 28.12 -16.58
CA VAL A 414 13.76 27.04 -17.33
C VAL A 414 14.51 26.74 -18.63
N VAL A 415 14.86 27.77 -19.39
CA VAL A 415 15.62 27.64 -20.64
C VAL A 415 16.98 27.01 -20.39
N ASP A 416 17.74 27.56 -19.44
CA ASP A 416 19.07 27.09 -19.04
C ASP A 416 19.03 25.62 -18.61
N ALA A 417 17.98 25.20 -17.90
CA ALA A 417 17.85 23.82 -17.43
C ALA A 417 17.86 22.80 -18.58
N PHE A 418 17.13 23.06 -19.67
CA PHE A 418 17.06 22.12 -20.80
C PHE A 418 18.18 22.35 -21.83
N VAL A 419 18.54 23.60 -22.11
CA VAL A 419 19.66 23.94 -23.03
C VAL A 419 20.95 23.35 -22.51
N ARG A 420 21.26 23.55 -21.22
CA ARG A 420 22.49 23.02 -20.62
C ARG A 420 22.50 21.50 -20.64
N ARG A 421 21.38 20.87 -20.30
CA ARG A 421 21.23 19.41 -20.34
C ARG A 421 21.50 18.86 -21.74
N GLN A 422 20.94 19.49 -22.78
CA GLN A 422 21.23 19.12 -24.18
C GLN A 422 22.71 19.34 -24.55
N ALA A 423 23.32 20.46 -24.13
CA ALA A 423 24.72 20.76 -24.38
C ALA A 423 25.68 19.78 -23.69
N GLU A 424 25.28 19.23 -22.54
CA GLU A 424 25.99 18.17 -21.80
C GLU A 424 25.76 16.77 -22.42
N GLY A 425 25.02 16.66 -23.53
CA GLY A 425 24.73 15.41 -24.21
C GLY A 425 23.70 14.54 -23.50
N LEU A 426 22.95 15.11 -22.54
CA LEU A 426 21.94 14.41 -21.76
C LEU A 426 20.57 14.48 -22.45
N ALA A 427 19.74 13.46 -22.24
CA ALA A 427 18.39 13.41 -22.79
C ALA A 427 17.51 14.57 -22.27
N VAL A 428 16.77 15.20 -23.19
CA VAL A 428 15.75 16.24 -22.92
C VAL A 428 14.38 15.78 -23.43
N PRO A 429 13.26 16.32 -22.88
CA PRO A 429 11.93 15.99 -23.37
C PRO A 429 11.75 16.37 -24.84
N ARG A 430 10.95 15.58 -25.56
CA ARG A 430 10.49 15.95 -26.90
C ARG A 430 9.44 17.05 -26.84
N GLU A 431 8.59 17.01 -25.83
CA GLU A 431 7.49 17.95 -25.65
C GLU A 431 7.52 18.53 -24.23
N VAL A 432 7.37 19.85 -24.14
CA VAL A 432 7.33 20.58 -22.86
C VAL A 432 6.05 21.40 -22.80
N THR A 433 5.27 21.22 -21.74
CA THR A 433 4.11 22.06 -21.42
C THR A 433 4.30 22.74 -20.07
N LEU A 434 4.20 24.06 -20.02
CA LEU A 434 4.30 24.85 -18.79
C LEU A 434 3.01 25.64 -18.59
N ARG A 435 2.31 25.35 -17.49
CA ARG A 435 1.11 26.08 -17.08
C ARG A 435 1.38 26.85 -15.80
N TYR A 436 1.38 28.17 -15.87
CA TYR A 436 1.58 29.05 -14.71
C TYR A 436 0.25 29.54 -14.14
N ARG A 437 0.22 29.96 -12.88
CA ARG A 437 -1.01 30.45 -12.22
C ARG A 437 -1.16 31.96 -12.39
N GLY A 438 -2.35 32.40 -12.79
CA GLY A 438 -2.73 33.82 -12.82
C GLY A 438 -2.94 34.36 -14.23
N ALA A 439 -2.90 35.69 -14.37
CA ALA A 439 -3.13 36.37 -15.65
C ALA A 439 -2.05 36.01 -16.66
N ARG A 440 -2.42 36.03 -17.95
CA ARG A 440 -1.52 35.72 -19.05
C ARG A 440 -0.26 36.60 -19.02
N ARG A 441 0.91 36.00 -19.27
CA ARG A 441 2.25 36.60 -19.25
C ARG A 441 2.94 36.42 -20.61
N PRO A 442 2.61 37.24 -21.64
CA PRO A 442 3.15 37.06 -22.99
C PRO A 442 4.69 37.11 -23.05
N ALA A 443 5.32 37.99 -22.27
CA ALA A 443 6.78 38.11 -22.25
C ALA A 443 7.48 36.87 -21.65
N PHE A 444 6.85 36.21 -20.67
CA PHE A 444 7.34 34.94 -20.13
C PHE A 444 7.14 33.81 -21.15
N GLU A 445 5.94 33.72 -21.75
CA GLU A 445 5.61 32.76 -22.80
C GLU A 445 6.61 32.83 -23.96
N GLU A 446 6.85 34.04 -24.49
CA GLU A 446 7.77 34.27 -25.59
C GLU A 446 9.20 33.86 -25.24
N ARG A 447 9.74 34.29 -24.09
CA ARG A 447 11.11 33.95 -23.66
C ARG A 447 11.35 32.46 -23.55
N VAL A 448 10.39 31.72 -23.00
CA VAL A 448 10.53 30.27 -22.84
C VAL A 448 10.37 29.56 -24.18
N SER A 449 9.36 29.92 -24.98
CA SER A 449 9.14 29.33 -26.30
C SER A 449 10.31 29.60 -27.24
N SER A 450 10.87 30.81 -27.27
CA SER A 450 12.03 31.14 -28.09
C SER A 450 13.32 30.51 -27.58
N GLY A 451 13.49 30.46 -26.25
CA GLY A 451 14.70 29.93 -25.63
C GLY A 451 14.84 28.40 -25.74
N LEU A 452 13.71 27.69 -25.89
CA LEU A 452 13.67 26.25 -26.08
C LEU A 452 13.54 25.83 -27.55
N ASP A 453 13.52 26.78 -28.49
CA ASP A 453 13.52 26.49 -29.91
C ASP A 453 14.79 25.74 -30.32
N GLY A 454 14.64 24.68 -31.11
CA GLY A 454 15.74 23.76 -31.44
C GLY A 454 16.23 22.86 -30.30
N VAL A 455 15.77 23.06 -29.06
CA VAL A 455 16.09 22.21 -27.90
C VAL A 455 15.06 21.10 -27.75
N VAL A 456 13.78 21.47 -27.79
CA VAL A 456 12.64 20.53 -27.72
C VAL A 456 11.73 20.73 -28.94
N ARG A 457 11.02 19.68 -29.35
CA ARG A 457 10.23 19.70 -30.59
C ARG A 457 8.96 20.55 -30.47
N CYS A 458 8.33 20.54 -29.30
CA CYS A 458 7.07 21.24 -29.06
C CYS A 458 7.10 21.90 -27.68
N VAL A 459 6.77 23.20 -27.62
CA VAL A 459 6.67 23.97 -26.39
C VAL A 459 5.29 24.59 -26.30
N VAL A 460 4.57 24.32 -25.22
CA VAL A 460 3.28 24.95 -24.91
C VAL A 460 3.42 25.71 -23.60
N VAL A 461 3.25 27.03 -23.62
CA VAL A 461 3.29 27.87 -22.41
C VAL A 461 1.99 28.64 -22.29
N GLY A 462 1.37 28.63 -21.11
CA GLY A 462 0.12 29.36 -20.89
C GLY A 462 -0.30 29.44 -19.42
N SER A 463 -1.36 30.18 -19.15
CA SER A 463 -1.98 30.27 -17.82
C SER A 463 -2.90 29.07 -17.55
N SER A 464 -2.95 28.61 -16.30
CA SER A 464 -3.90 27.58 -15.79
C SER A 464 -5.25 28.15 -15.42
#